data_AF-A0A961EJL2-F1
#
_entry.id   AF-A0A961EJL2-F1
#
_cell.length_a   1.000
_cell.length_b   1.000
_cell.length_c   1.000
_cell.angle_alpha   90.00
_cell.angle_beta   90.00
_cell.angle_gamma   90.00
#
_symmetry.space_group_name_H-M   'P 1'
#
loop_
_entity.id
_entity.type
_entity.pdbx_description
1 polymer ?
#
loop_
_entity_poly.entity_id
_entity_poly.type
_entity_poly.pdbx_seq_one_letter_code
_entity_poly.pdbx_strand_id
1 'polypeptide(L)'
;RTDYLFRLANHNGGIVLGTGDLSELALGWCTYGVGDQMSHYGVNSGVPKTLMQHLIRWVATSGQFDDHVGEILQSILDTEISPELVPQKEGEKPQSTEDAIGPYSLQDFTLFHVLRRGYLPSKIAFLATHAWTDATVGEWPPNYPEAKRHGYDLATIRHWMAVFGKRYFANQFKRSALPNGPKVIRGGSLSPRGDWRMPSDVSSAVWLADLERVPES
;
A
#
# COMPACT_ATOMS: atom_id res chain seq x y z
N ARG A 1 -6.87 14.20 14.55
CA ARG A 1 -7.16 14.69 13.18
C ARG A 1 -8.55 14.27 12.71
N THR A 2 -8.84 12.98 12.62
CA THR A 2 -10.15 12.46 12.16
C THR A 2 -11.34 13.04 12.92
N ASP A 3 -11.32 13.07 14.26
CA ASP A 3 -12.43 13.63 15.04
C ASP A 3 -12.80 15.06 14.60
N TYR A 4 -11.80 15.96 14.57
CA TYR A 4 -11.98 17.33 14.09
C TYR A 4 -12.58 17.41 12.68
N LEU A 5 -12.12 16.59 11.74
CA LEU A 5 -12.67 16.57 10.38
C LEU A 5 -14.15 16.17 10.36
N PHE A 6 -14.54 15.18 11.17
CA PHE A 6 -15.95 14.79 11.29
C PHE A 6 -16.80 15.86 11.98
N ARG A 7 -16.26 16.59 12.98
CA ARG A 7 -16.97 17.72 13.59
C ARG A 7 -17.16 18.87 12.61
N LEU A 8 -16.12 19.19 11.82
CA LEU A 8 -16.19 20.19 10.76
C LEU A 8 -17.17 19.81 9.65
N ALA A 9 -17.19 18.55 9.23
CA ALA A 9 -18.16 18.06 8.26
C ALA A 9 -19.60 18.24 8.78
N ASN A 10 -19.86 17.89 10.03
CA ASN A 10 -21.17 18.10 10.66
C ASN A 10 -21.57 19.58 10.70
N HIS A 11 -20.65 20.48 11.10
CA HIS A 11 -20.92 21.91 11.17
C HIS A 11 -21.28 22.52 9.81
N ASN A 12 -20.66 22.03 8.73
CA ASN A 12 -20.84 22.55 7.38
C ASN A 12 -21.82 21.73 6.52
N GLY A 13 -22.49 20.71 7.08
CA GLY A 13 -23.36 19.81 6.33
C GLY A 13 -22.63 19.01 5.23
N GLY A 14 -21.34 18.76 5.41
CA GLY A 14 -20.46 18.08 4.45
C GLY A 14 -20.17 16.62 4.84
N ILE A 15 -19.24 16.02 4.09
CA ILE A 15 -18.74 14.66 4.34
C ILE A 15 -17.21 14.64 4.41
N VAL A 16 -16.68 13.67 5.14
CA VAL A 16 -15.23 13.41 5.21
C VAL A 16 -14.85 12.43 4.11
N LEU A 17 -13.92 12.82 3.23
CA LEU A 17 -13.32 11.95 2.22
C LEU A 17 -12.04 11.30 2.78
N GLY A 18 -11.98 9.98 2.71
CA GLY A 18 -10.84 9.19 3.17
C GLY A 18 -9.80 9.00 2.06
N THR A 19 -8.53 9.10 2.42
CA THR A 19 -7.40 9.04 1.48
C THR A 19 -6.60 7.74 1.58
N GLY A 20 -6.94 6.85 2.51
CA GLY A 20 -6.26 5.56 2.69
C GLY A 20 -6.32 4.68 1.45
N ASP A 21 -5.18 4.13 1.07
CA ASP A 21 -5.02 3.37 -0.17
C ASP A 21 -5.06 1.84 0.04
N LEU A 22 -5.12 1.08 -1.05
CA LEU A 22 -5.28 -0.38 -1.00
C LEU A 22 -4.10 -1.07 -0.28
N SER A 23 -2.89 -0.53 -0.39
CA SER A 23 -1.67 -1.09 0.20
C SER A 23 -1.63 -0.87 1.70
N GLU A 24 -2.00 0.34 2.14
CA GLU A 24 -2.20 0.67 3.56
C GLU A 24 -3.27 -0.23 4.18
N LEU A 25 -4.39 -0.45 3.48
CA LEU A 25 -5.44 -1.38 3.91
C LEU A 25 -4.94 -2.82 4.01
N ALA A 26 -4.13 -3.28 3.06
CA ALA A 26 -3.55 -4.63 3.08
C ALA A 26 -2.67 -4.85 4.30
N LEU A 27 -1.77 -3.89 4.58
CA LEU A 27 -0.79 -3.95 5.65
C LEU A 27 -1.36 -3.49 7.00
N GLY A 28 -2.60 -3.00 7.03
CA GLY A 28 -3.19 -2.39 8.21
C GLY A 28 -2.41 -1.18 8.72
N TRP A 29 -1.80 -0.43 7.79
CA TRP A 29 -1.00 0.77 8.08
C TRP A 29 -1.91 1.99 8.24
N CYS A 30 -2.75 1.93 9.27
CA CYS A 30 -3.71 2.98 9.60
C CYS A 30 -4.12 2.89 11.07
N THR A 31 -4.65 3.98 11.61
CA THR A 31 -5.29 3.99 12.93
C THR A 31 -6.76 3.59 12.79
N TYR A 32 -7.17 2.54 13.51
CA TYR A 32 -8.52 1.99 13.45
C TYR A 32 -9.52 2.79 14.29
N GLY A 33 -10.75 2.94 13.81
CA GLY A 33 -11.84 3.61 14.54
C GLY A 33 -11.75 5.12 14.39
N VAL A 34 -11.36 5.84 15.46
CA VAL A 34 -11.16 7.30 15.39
C VAL A 34 -9.79 7.61 14.82
N GLY A 35 -9.61 7.29 13.54
CA GLY A 35 -8.32 7.36 12.85
C GLY A 35 -8.48 7.56 11.35
N ASP A 36 -7.35 7.61 10.66
CA ASP A 36 -7.25 7.82 9.21
C ASP A 36 -7.94 6.71 8.39
N GLN A 37 -8.23 5.56 9.00
CA GLN A 37 -9.04 4.50 8.41
C GLN A 37 -10.50 4.91 8.16
N MET A 38 -11.04 5.84 8.95
CA MET A 38 -12.47 6.16 8.95
C MET A 38 -12.79 7.41 8.12
N SER A 39 -13.83 7.31 7.31
CA SER A 39 -14.36 8.39 6.47
C SER A 39 -15.82 8.09 6.10
N HIS A 40 -16.49 9.03 5.45
CA HIS A 40 -17.79 8.74 4.84
C HIS A 40 -17.60 7.98 3.51
N TYR A 41 -16.56 8.34 2.75
CA TYR A 41 -16.23 7.71 1.47
C TYR A 41 -14.71 7.69 1.21
N GLY A 42 -14.15 6.51 0.99
CA GLY A 42 -12.72 6.29 0.73
C GLY A 42 -12.43 6.20 -0.76
N VAL A 43 -12.02 7.32 -1.36
CA VAL A 43 -11.79 7.43 -2.82
C VAL A 43 -10.59 6.61 -3.30
N ASN A 44 -9.59 6.42 -2.44
CA ASN A 44 -8.34 5.71 -2.78
C ASN A 44 -8.36 4.23 -2.40
N SER A 45 -9.43 3.74 -1.77
CA SER A 45 -9.49 2.39 -1.17
C SER A 45 -9.27 1.23 -2.15
N GLY A 46 -9.44 1.46 -3.45
CA GLY A 46 -9.19 0.48 -4.52
C GLY A 46 -7.86 0.67 -5.27
N VAL A 47 -7.07 1.69 -4.94
CA VAL A 47 -5.84 2.08 -5.65
C VAL A 47 -4.63 1.65 -4.83
N PRO A 48 -3.71 0.81 -5.34
CA PRO A 48 -2.47 0.48 -4.64
C PRO A 48 -1.45 1.63 -4.69
N LYS A 49 -0.54 1.70 -3.72
CA LYS A 49 0.48 2.75 -3.61
C LYS A 49 1.35 2.83 -4.86
N THR A 50 1.72 1.68 -5.41
CA THR A 50 2.49 1.60 -6.66
C THR A 50 1.78 2.28 -7.82
N LEU A 51 0.45 2.21 -7.91
CA LEU A 51 -0.34 2.87 -8.95
C LEU A 51 -0.55 4.38 -8.69
N MET A 52 -0.64 4.79 -7.42
CA MET A 52 -0.92 6.18 -7.05
C MET A 52 0.06 7.17 -7.69
N GLN A 53 1.35 6.81 -7.71
CA GLN A 53 2.41 7.62 -8.31
C GLN A 53 2.16 7.89 -9.81
N HIS A 54 1.72 6.84 -10.53
CA HIS A 54 1.43 6.94 -11.95
C HIS A 54 0.16 7.73 -12.24
N LEU A 55 -0.85 7.66 -11.36
CA LEU A 55 -2.05 8.49 -11.48
C LEU A 55 -1.72 9.98 -11.32
N ILE A 56 -0.89 10.33 -10.32
CA ILE A 56 -0.46 11.71 -10.12
C ILE A 56 0.36 12.21 -11.32
N ARG A 57 1.32 11.41 -11.83
CA ARG A 57 2.07 11.74 -13.05
C ARG A 57 1.13 11.96 -14.24
N TRP A 58 0.17 11.06 -14.43
CA TRP A 58 -0.79 11.16 -15.51
C TRP A 58 -1.60 12.45 -15.42
N VAL A 59 -2.14 12.79 -14.24
CA VAL A 59 -2.88 14.05 -14.03
C VAL A 59 -1.99 15.25 -14.32
N ALA A 60 -0.76 15.28 -13.79
CA ALA A 60 0.19 16.37 -13.99
C ALA A 60 0.51 16.63 -15.47
N THR A 61 0.51 15.57 -16.29
CA THR A 61 0.80 15.69 -17.74
C THR A 61 -0.45 15.72 -18.64
N SER A 62 -1.64 15.55 -18.07
CA SER A 62 -2.88 15.39 -18.85
C SER A 62 -3.43 16.69 -19.44
N GLY A 63 -2.98 17.85 -18.95
CA GLY A 63 -3.53 19.16 -19.32
C GLY A 63 -4.95 19.42 -18.79
N GLN A 64 -5.43 18.62 -17.82
CA GLN A 64 -6.75 18.83 -17.20
C GLN A 64 -6.80 20.01 -16.22
N PHE A 65 -5.65 20.42 -15.72
CA PHE A 65 -5.46 21.56 -14.83
C PHE A 65 -4.45 22.52 -15.45
N ASP A 66 -4.34 23.72 -14.89
CA ASP A 66 -3.29 24.65 -15.29
C ASP A 66 -1.88 24.10 -15.00
N ASP A 67 -0.88 24.66 -15.69
CA ASP A 67 0.51 24.22 -15.60
C ASP A 67 1.06 24.31 -14.17
N HIS A 68 0.58 25.28 -13.38
CA HIS A 68 1.01 25.47 -12.00
C HIS A 68 0.59 24.31 -11.09
N VAL A 69 -0.62 23.76 -11.28
CA VAL A 69 -1.03 22.52 -10.59
C VAL A 69 -0.12 21.36 -11.00
N GLY A 70 0.24 21.25 -12.28
CA GLY A 70 1.18 20.23 -12.77
C GLY A 70 2.54 20.29 -12.07
N GLU A 71 3.12 21.49 -11.93
CA GLU A 71 4.38 21.74 -11.21
C GLU A 71 4.30 21.30 -9.75
N ILE A 72 3.20 21.63 -9.05
CA ILE A 72 2.99 21.23 -7.65
C ILE A 72 2.89 19.71 -7.52
N LEU A 73 2.13 19.04 -8.40
CA LEU A 73 2.00 17.58 -8.38
C LEU A 73 3.34 16.89 -8.63
N GLN A 74 4.18 17.45 -9.51
CA GLN A 74 5.52 16.95 -9.74
C GLN A 74 6.41 17.14 -8.51
N SER A 75 6.34 18.31 -7.84
CA SER A 75 7.04 18.55 -6.58
C SER A 75 6.63 17.56 -5.47
N ILE A 76 5.33 17.22 -5.37
CA ILE A 76 4.84 16.21 -4.42
C ILE A 76 5.44 14.83 -4.72
N LEU A 77 5.56 14.44 -5.99
CA LEU A 77 6.16 13.15 -6.39
C LEU A 77 7.66 13.05 -6.10
N ASP A 78 8.36 14.18 -6.17
CA ASP A 78 9.80 14.25 -5.96
C ASP A 78 10.17 14.35 -4.47
N THR A 79 9.19 14.68 -3.62
CA THR A 79 9.36 14.75 -2.17
C THR A 79 9.26 13.36 -1.53
N GLU A 80 10.22 13.01 -0.68
CA GLU A 80 10.21 11.73 0.06
C GLU A 80 9.08 11.69 1.10
N ILE A 81 8.29 10.61 1.10
CA ILE A 81 7.14 10.44 1.99
C ILE A 81 7.62 9.93 3.36
N SER A 82 7.66 10.83 4.35
CA SER A 82 7.94 10.50 5.77
C SER A 82 6.64 10.46 6.60
N PRO A 83 6.49 9.56 7.59
CA PRO A 83 5.42 9.62 8.58
C PRO A 83 5.56 10.90 9.42
N GLU A 84 4.52 11.73 9.43
CA GLU A 84 4.50 13.02 10.15
C GLU A 84 4.48 12.91 11.68
N LEU A 85 4.24 11.71 12.23
CA LEU A 85 3.85 11.52 13.64
C LEU A 85 4.94 10.93 14.54
N VAL A 86 6.16 10.70 14.03
CA VAL A 86 7.28 10.24 14.86
C VAL A 86 8.04 11.47 15.37
N PRO A 87 8.09 11.70 16.71
CA PRO A 87 8.90 12.78 17.25
C PRO A 87 10.36 12.55 16.86
N GLN A 88 10.94 13.51 16.14
CA GLN A 88 12.33 13.46 15.74
C GLN A 88 13.22 13.75 16.96
N LYS A 89 14.26 12.95 17.16
CA LYS A 89 15.42 13.39 17.93
C LYS A 89 16.30 14.25 17.02
N GLU A 90 16.89 15.29 17.59
CA GLU A 90 17.81 16.18 16.86
C GLU A 90 18.96 15.34 16.25
N GLY A 91 19.04 15.31 14.92
CA GLY A 91 20.07 14.56 14.17
C GLY A 91 19.66 13.19 13.62
N GLU A 92 18.45 12.70 13.84
CA GLU A 92 17.97 11.44 13.25
C GLU A 92 17.21 11.66 11.93
N LYS A 93 17.48 10.83 10.91
CA LYS A 93 16.70 10.82 9.66
C LYS A 93 15.26 10.38 9.95
N PRO A 94 14.25 10.95 9.26
CA PRO A 94 12.87 10.52 9.43
C PRO A 94 12.74 9.03 9.08
N GLN A 95 12.16 8.22 9.96
CA GLN A 95 11.92 6.80 9.69
C GLN A 95 10.87 6.69 8.59
N SER A 96 11.23 6.15 7.41
CA SER A 96 10.30 6.03 6.29
C SER A 96 9.21 4.99 6.61
N THR A 97 8.03 5.16 6.02
CA THR A 97 6.97 4.14 6.12
C THR A 97 7.46 2.79 5.58
N GLU A 98 8.19 2.82 4.46
CA GLU A 98 8.72 1.61 3.83
C GLU A 98 9.82 0.93 4.66
N ASP A 99 10.48 1.64 5.58
CA ASP A 99 11.42 1.01 6.53
C ASP A 99 10.68 0.08 7.51
N ALA A 100 9.43 0.40 7.85
CA ALA A 100 8.66 -0.35 8.83
C ALA A 100 7.84 -1.49 8.20
N ILE A 101 7.34 -1.30 6.98
CA ILE A 101 6.44 -2.26 6.32
C ILE A 101 7.02 -2.85 5.03
N GLY A 102 8.20 -2.43 4.62
CA GLY A 102 8.85 -2.85 3.39
C GLY A 102 8.46 -2.02 2.18
N PRO A 103 9.16 -2.21 1.06
CA PRO A 103 8.91 -1.48 -0.17
C PRO A 103 7.54 -1.86 -0.74
N TYR A 104 6.73 -0.87 -1.09
CA TYR A 104 5.38 -1.07 -1.62
C TYR A 104 5.39 -1.88 -2.92
N SER A 105 6.49 -1.88 -3.69
CA SER A 105 6.68 -2.73 -4.87
C SER A 105 6.53 -4.21 -4.55
N LEU A 106 7.18 -4.70 -3.47
CA LEU A 106 7.07 -6.09 -3.03
C LEU A 106 5.75 -6.39 -2.33
N GLN A 107 5.24 -5.42 -1.56
CA GLN A 107 3.97 -5.58 -0.84
C GLN A 107 2.79 -5.67 -1.81
N ASP A 108 2.72 -4.79 -2.80
CA ASP A 108 1.66 -4.78 -3.81
C ASP A 108 1.77 -5.98 -4.76
N PHE A 109 3.00 -6.42 -5.08
CA PHE A 109 3.22 -7.66 -5.84
C PHE A 109 2.65 -8.88 -5.11
N THR A 110 2.97 -8.99 -3.82
CA THR A 110 2.46 -10.07 -2.96
C THR A 110 0.93 -9.97 -2.84
N LEU A 111 0.40 -8.78 -2.57
CA LEU A 111 -1.03 -8.52 -2.45
C LEU A 111 -1.79 -8.95 -3.70
N PHE A 112 -1.30 -8.61 -4.89
CA PHE A 112 -1.93 -8.98 -6.15
C PHE A 112 -2.04 -10.50 -6.28
N HIS A 113 -0.96 -11.24 -6.02
CA HIS A 113 -0.98 -12.69 -6.14
C HIS A 113 -1.84 -13.38 -5.07
N VAL A 114 -1.92 -12.80 -3.87
CA VAL A 114 -2.84 -13.27 -2.82
C VAL A 114 -4.29 -13.05 -3.23
N LEU A 115 -4.67 -11.80 -3.54
CA LEU A 115 -6.05 -11.44 -3.83
C LEU A 115 -6.56 -12.04 -5.13
N ARG A 116 -5.76 -12.01 -6.19
CA ARG A 116 -6.21 -12.44 -7.52
C ARG A 116 -6.12 -13.94 -7.73
N ARG A 117 -5.12 -14.59 -7.11
CA ARG A 117 -4.76 -15.98 -7.44
C ARG A 117 -4.76 -16.93 -6.25
N GLY A 118 -4.78 -16.43 -5.01
CA GLY A 118 -4.70 -17.28 -3.82
C GLY A 118 -3.41 -18.12 -3.77
N TYR A 119 -2.33 -17.61 -4.35
CA TYR A 119 -1.07 -18.37 -4.40
C TYR A 119 -0.43 -18.50 -3.03
N LEU A 120 0.24 -19.63 -2.84
CA LEU A 120 1.07 -19.88 -1.67
C LEU A 120 2.31 -18.96 -1.66
N PRO A 121 2.83 -18.59 -0.48
CA PRO A 121 4.02 -17.74 -0.34
C PRO A 121 5.21 -18.23 -1.15
N SER A 122 5.49 -19.54 -1.15
CA SER A 122 6.58 -20.13 -1.94
C SER A 122 6.46 -19.85 -3.43
N LYS A 123 5.24 -19.91 -3.99
CA LYS A 123 5.00 -19.58 -5.39
C LYS A 123 5.17 -18.09 -5.65
N ILE A 124 4.71 -17.23 -4.74
CA ILE A 124 4.84 -15.78 -4.87
C ILE A 124 6.32 -15.39 -4.80
N ALA A 125 7.10 -15.98 -3.89
CA ALA A 125 8.53 -15.76 -3.76
C ALA A 125 9.25 -16.13 -5.07
N PHE A 126 8.96 -17.31 -5.63
CA PHE A 126 9.49 -17.71 -6.93
C PHE A 126 9.21 -16.68 -8.03
N LEU A 127 7.97 -16.19 -8.13
CA LEU A 127 7.59 -15.19 -9.13
C LEU A 127 8.27 -13.84 -8.88
N ALA A 128 8.38 -13.43 -7.62
CA ALA A 128 9.02 -12.18 -7.23
C ALA A 128 10.53 -12.22 -7.54
N THR A 129 11.22 -13.33 -7.30
CA THR A 129 12.63 -13.50 -7.64
C THR A 129 12.87 -13.30 -9.14
N HIS A 130 12.02 -13.89 -9.99
CA HIS A 130 12.14 -13.73 -11.44
C HIS A 130 11.80 -12.31 -11.91
N ALA A 131 10.97 -11.58 -11.17
CA ALA A 131 10.56 -10.23 -11.54
C ALA A 131 11.50 -9.14 -11.01
N TRP A 132 12.15 -9.38 -9.86
CA TRP A 132 12.80 -8.32 -9.10
C TRP A 132 14.28 -8.54 -8.82
N THR A 133 14.86 -9.72 -9.00
CA THR A 133 16.26 -9.93 -8.59
C THR A 133 17.26 -9.14 -9.44
N ASP A 134 17.03 -9.04 -10.75
CA ASP A 134 17.87 -8.26 -11.65
C ASP A 134 17.09 -7.06 -12.21
N ALA A 135 17.45 -5.85 -11.77
CA ALA A 135 16.80 -4.61 -12.21
C ALA A 135 17.02 -4.28 -13.70
N THR A 136 17.95 -4.99 -14.38
CA THR A 136 18.25 -4.82 -15.81
C THR A 136 17.44 -5.76 -16.70
N VAL A 137 16.76 -6.75 -16.12
CA VAL A 137 15.96 -7.75 -16.84
C VAL A 137 14.47 -7.38 -16.78
N GLY A 138 13.78 -7.48 -17.91
CA GLY A 138 12.36 -7.14 -18.03
C GLY A 138 12.14 -5.67 -18.40
N GLU A 139 10.96 -5.14 -18.07
CA GLU A 139 10.54 -3.79 -18.42
C GLU A 139 10.16 -2.99 -17.17
N TRP A 140 10.55 -1.71 -17.16
CA TRP A 140 10.08 -0.75 -16.18
C TRP A 140 8.94 0.10 -16.75
N PRO A 141 7.98 0.55 -15.93
CA PRO A 141 6.94 1.44 -16.40
C PRO A 141 7.51 2.71 -17.05
N PRO A 142 6.79 3.31 -18.02
CA PRO A 142 7.23 4.54 -18.66
C PRO A 142 7.43 5.64 -17.61
N ASN A 143 8.49 6.44 -17.80
CA ASN A 143 8.86 7.54 -16.91
C ASN A 143 9.12 7.12 -15.45
N TYR A 144 9.45 5.86 -15.20
CA TYR A 144 9.88 5.41 -13.88
C TYR A 144 11.36 5.80 -13.65
N PRO A 145 11.67 6.56 -12.58
CA PRO A 145 13.01 7.10 -12.34
C PRO A 145 14.07 6.00 -12.25
N GLU A 146 15.19 6.14 -12.96
CA GLU A 146 16.29 5.16 -12.95
C GLU A 146 16.86 4.95 -11.54
N ALA A 147 16.99 6.04 -10.77
CA ALA A 147 17.45 5.98 -9.38
C ALA A 147 16.52 5.17 -8.44
N LYS A 148 15.26 4.94 -8.85
CA LYS A 148 14.27 4.16 -8.09
C LYS A 148 14.11 2.72 -8.62
N ARG A 149 14.90 2.31 -9.63
CA ARG A 149 14.91 0.95 -10.16
C ARG A 149 15.80 0.09 -9.28
N HIS A 150 15.19 -0.77 -8.48
CA HIS A 150 15.90 -1.59 -7.51
C HIS A 150 15.72 -3.08 -7.79
N GLY A 151 16.80 -3.83 -7.57
CA GLY A 151 16.76 -5.28 -7.50
C GLY A 151 16.59 -5.75 -6.05
N TYR A 152 15.86 -6.84 -5.83
CA TYR A 152 15.69 -7.46 -4.52
C TYR A 152 16.19 -8.91 -4.55
N ASP A 153 17.13 -9.24 -3.68
CA ASP A 153 17.59 -10.61 -3.50
C ASP A 153 16.50 -11.48 -2.83
N LEU A 154 16.69 -12.80 -2.89
CA LEU A 154 15.71 -13.75 -2.35
C LEU A 154 15.50 -13.54 -0.83
N ALA A 155 16.56 -13.24 -0.09
CA ALA A 155 16.49 -12.97 1.34
C ALA A 155 15.58 -11.76 1.65
N THR A 156 15.73 -10.67 0.90
CA THR A 156 14.91 -9.45 1.02
C THR A 156 13.46 -9.73 0.66
N ILE A 157 13.22 -10.45 -0.44
CA ILE A 157 11.85 -10.85 -0.85
C ILE A 157 11.20 -11.68 0.24
N ARG A 158 11.90 -12.71 0.77
CA ARG A 158 11.40 -13.58 1.83
C ARG A 158 11.10 -12.79 3.10
N HIS A 159 11.99 -11.88 3.50
CA HIS A 159 11.80 -11.05 4.68
C HIS A 159 10.51 -10.22 4.58
N TRP A 160 10.34 -9.48 3.48
CA TRP A 160 9.17 -8.60 3.33
C TRP A 160 7.86 -9.36 3.11
N MET A 161 7.92 -10.56 2.54
CA MET A 161 6.76 -11.46 2.44
C MET A 161 6.34 -12.05 3.79
N ALA A 162 7.29 -12.24 4.72
CA ALA A 162 6.98 -12.63 6.10
C ALA A 162 6.29 -11.48 6.84
N VAL A 163 6.77 -10.23 6.64
CA VAL A 163 6.12 -9.02 7.16
C VAL A 163 4.72 -8.86 6.57
N PHE A 164 4.57 -9.01 5.25
CA PHE A 164 3.27 -9.02 4.58
C PHE A 164 2.31 -9.98 5.27
N GLY A 165 2.68 -11.26 5.39
CA GLY A 165 1.82 -12.29 5.97
C GLY A 165 1.37 -11.92 7.39
N LYS A 166 2.33 -11.62 8.28
CA LYS A 166 2.02 -11.25 9.67
C LYS A 166 1.01 -10.09 9.73
N ARG A 167 1.25 -9.03 8.96
CA ARG A 167 0.41 -7.83 8.97
C ARG A 167 -0.94 -8.07 8.29
N TYR A 168 -0.95 -8.71 7.13
CA TYR A 168 -2.13 -8.95 6.33
C TYR A 168 -3.17 -9.75 7.11
N PHE A 169 -2.78 -10.85 7.75
CA PHE A 169 -3.70 -11.66 8.54
C PHE A 169 -4.12 -10.96 9.85
N ALA A 170 -3.17 -10.38 10.60
CA ALA A 170 -3.46 -9.76 11.90
C ALA A 170 -4.31 -8.49 11.84
N ASN A 171 -4.31 -7.76 10.70
CA ASN A 171 -5.02 -6.48 10.58
C ASN A 171 -6.38 -6.58 9.88
N GLN A 172 -6.92 -7.79 9.69
CA GLN A 172 -8.22 -7.97 9.04
C GLN A 172 -9.36 -7.25 9.75
N PHE A 173 -9.33 -7.14 11.08
CA PHE A 173 -10.34 -6.42 11.85
C PHE A 173 -10.50 -4.95 11.38
N LYS A 174 -9.40 -4.31 10.95
CA LYS A 174 -9.44 -2.93 10.42
C LYS A 174 -10.22 -2.83 9.11
N ARG A 175 -10.22 -3.91 8.32
CA ARG A 175 -10.92 -4.00 7.04
C ARG A 175 -12.39 -4.40 7.19
N SER A 176 -12.74 -5.08 8.27
CA SER A 176 -14.12 -5.52 8.54
C SER A 176 -15.11 -4.36 8.67
N ALA A 177 -14.64 -3.16 9.06
CA ALA A 177 -15.45 -1.95 9.20
C ALA A 177 -14.98 -0.81 8.26
N LEU A 178 -14.82 -1.11 6.96
CA LEU A 178 -14.40 -0.10 5.98
C LEU A 178 -15.53 0.82 5.54
N PRO A 179 -15.25 2.12 5.36
CA PRO A 179 -16.09 3.05 4.61
C PRO A 179 -16.45 2.54 3.21
N ASN A 180 -17.41 3.20 2.57
CA ASN A 180 -17.73 2.92 1.17
C ASN A 180 -16.62 3.46 0.26
N GLY A 181 -16.42 2.83 -0.89
CA GLY A 181 -15.38 3.21 -1.84
C GLY A 181 -15.37 2.29 -3.05
N PRO A 182 -14.85 2.74 -4.20
CA PRO A 182 -14.89 1.96 -5.44
C PRO A 182 -13.74 0.96 -5.52
N LYS A 183 -14.04 -0.22 -6.08
CA LYS A 183 -13.00 -1.10 -6.60
C LYS A 183 -12.42 -0.50 -7.88
N VAL A 184 -11.09 -0.46 -8.01
CA VAL A 184 -10.41 0.13 -9.18
C VAL A 184 -9.70 -0.94 -10.01
N ILE A 185 -8.88 -1.78 -9.38
CA ILE A 185 -8.04 -2.74 -10.10
C ILE A 185 -8.73 -4.10 -10.32
N ARG A 186 -8.39 -4.77 -11.43
CA ARG A 186 -8.84 -6.15 -11.71
C ARG A 186 -8.28 -7.18 -10.72
N GLY A 187 -7.18 -6.86 -10.03
CA GLY A 187 -6.56 -7.69 -9.01
C GLY A 187 -7.48 -7.97 -7.82
N GLY A 188 -8.42 -7.08 -7.53
CA GLY A 188 -9.36 -7.19 -6.42
C GLY A 188 -9.40 -5.93 -5.57
N SER A 189 -10.24 -5.96 -4.55
CA SER A 189 -10.37 -4.96 -3.49
C SER A 189 -10.40 -5.64 -2.14
N LEU A 190 -10.20 -4.87 -1.06
CA LEU A 190 -10.18 -5.39 0.30
C LEU A 190 -11.48 -5.14 1.08
N SER A 191 -12.56 -4.82 0.37
CA SER A 191 -13.88 -4.62 0.98
C SER A 191 -14.43 -5.96 1.50
N PRO A 192 -14.89 -6.03 2.77
CA PRO A 192 -15.55 -7.21 3.33
C PRO A 192 -16.93 -7.49 2.70
N ARG A 193 -17.45 -6.50 1.98
CA ARG A 193 -18.70 -6.57 1.21
C ARG A 193 -18.46 -6.97 -0.27
N GLY A 194 -17.19 -7.08 -0.68
CA GLY A 194 -16.78 -7.32 -2.06
C GLY A 194 -15.87 -8.54 -2.18
N ASP A 195 -14.66 -8.34 -2.72
CA ASP A 195 -13.79 -9.44 -3.14
C ASP A 195 -13.12 -10.19 -1.98
N TRP A 196 -13.00 -9.60 -0.77
CA TRP A 196 -12.22 -10.20 0.31
C TRP A 196 -13.03 -10.45 1.58
N ARG A 197 -13.35 -11.73 1.84
CA ARG A 197 -14.10 -12.18 3.03
C ARG A 197 -13.21 -13.09 3.86
N MET A 198 -12.62 -12.55 4.93
CA MET A 198 -11.71 -13.27 5.83
C MET A 198 -12.08 -13.02 7.29
N PRO A 199 -11.99 -14.04 8.17
CA PRO A 199 -12.16 -13.87 9.62
C PRO A 199 -11.16 -12.87 10.20
N SER A 200 -11.57 -12.09 11.21
CA SER A 200 -10.72 -11.05 11.81
C SER A 200 -9.70 -11.59 12.82
N ASP A 201 -9.80 -12.87 13.16
CA ASP A 201 -9.11 -13.61 14.22
C ASP A 201 -8.24 -14.76 13.67
N VAL A 202 -7.92 -14.73 12.38
CA VAL A 202 -7.08 -15.75 11.73
C VAL A 202 -5.59 -15.54 12.02
N SER A 203 -4.86 -16.64 12.23
CA SER A 203 -3.40 -16.65 12.39
C SER A 203 -2.65 -16.70 11.06
N SER A 204 -1.48 -16.05 10.98
CA SER A 204 -0.56 -16.15 9.84
C SER A 204 0.33 -17.40 9.87
N ALA A 205 0.12 -18.34 10.79
CA ALA A 205 1.04 -19.48 11.00
C ALA A 205 1.26 -20.33 9.74
N VAL A 206 0.19 -20.67 9.01
CA VAL A 206 0.28 -21.48 7.78
C VAL A 206 1.03 -20.74 6.67
N TRP A 207 0.85 -19.42 6.58
CA TRP A 207 1.60 -18.58 5.64
C TRP A 207 3.10 -18.61 5.93
N LEU A 208 3.49 -18.44 7.20
CA LEU A 208 4.89 -18.44 7.60
C LEU A 208 5.54 -19.82 7.43
N ALA A 209 4.83 -20.89 7.76
CA ALA A 209 5.31 -22.26 7.59
C ALA A 209 5.57 -22.63 6.11
N ASP A 210 4.77 -22.12 5.17
CA ASP A 210 5.06 -22.33 3.74
C ASP A 210 6.26 -21.49 3.28
N LEU A 211 6.38 -20.26 3.77
CA LEU A 211 7.48 -19.35 3.45
C LEU A 211 8.83 -19.86 3.99
N GLU A 212 8.84 -20.61 5.08
CA GLU A 212 10.04 -21.28 5.61
C GLU A 212 10.62 -22.34 4.67
N ARG A 213 9.82 -22.85 3.71
CA ARG A 213 10.30 -23.80 2.69
C ARG A 213 11.05 -23.11 1.55
N VAL A 214 10.97 -21.79 1.46
CA VAL A 214 11.73 -21.00 0.49
C VAL A 214 13.19 -20.92 0.96
N PRO A 215 14.18 -21.17 0.09
CA PRO A 215 15.59 -21.04 0.43
C PRO A 215 15.92 -19.65 1.00
N GLU A 216 16.92 -19.59 1.88
CA GLU A 216 17.37 -18.33 2.47
C GLU A 216 18.22 -17.48 1.52
N SER A 217 18.82 -18.12 0.50
CA SER A 217 19.65 -17.53 -0.55
C SER A 217 19.52 -18.29 -1.85
#